data_AF-A0A969IMU9-F1
#
_entry.id   AF-A0A969IMU9-F1
#
_cell.length_a   1.000
_cell.length_b   1.000
_cell.length_c   1.000
_cell.angle_alpha   90.00
_cell.angle_beta   90.00
_cell.angle_gamma   90.00
#
_symmetry.space_group_name_H-M   'P 1'
#
loop_
_entity.id
_entity.type
_entity.pdbx_description
1 polymer ?
#
loop_
_entity_poly.entity_id
_entity_poly.type
_entity_poly.pdbx_seq_one_letter_code
_entity_poly.pdbx_strand_id
1 'polypeptide(L)' 'LPQDFGLGLHVGLSDGDAWAESVTDYSASVSKSFGNFDFELKYTDTDGDSSLCSADVFSCEGRLILSVSTTFPWGSE' A
#
# COMPACT_ATOMS: atom_id res chain seq x y z
N LEU A 1 -0.56 -11.23 16.22
CA LEU A 1 -0.26 -12.14 15.10
C LEU A 1 0.83 -13.11 15.55
N PRO A 2 1.04 -14.27 14.88
CA PRO A 2 2.23 -15.09 15.11
C PRO A 2 3.50 -14.24 15.05
N GLN A 3 4.58 -14.70 15.67
CA GLN A 3 5.83 -13.94 15.76
C GLN A 3 6.28 -13.45 14.37
N ASP A 4 6.67 -12.17 14.31
CA ASP A 4 7.14 -11.46 13.12
C ASP A 4 6.13 -11.25 11.99
N PHE A 5 4.86 -11.59 12.18
CA PHE A 5 3.80 -11.20 11.26
C PHE A 5 3.17 -9.84 11.64
N GLY A 6 3.01 -8.96 10.66
CA GLY A 6 2.27 -7.71 10.78
C GLY A 6 1.00 -7.70 9.94
N LEU A 7 0.03 -6.89 10.36
CA LEU A 7 -1.20 -6.58 9.62
C LEU A 7 -1.28 -5.06 9.50
N GLY A 8 -1.32 -4.56 8.27
CA GLY A 8 -1.54 -3.17 7.96
C GLY A 8 -2.96 -2.96 7.45
N LEU A 9 -3.64 -1.95 7.97
CA LEU A 9 -4.92 -1.47 7.46
C LEU A 9 -4.81 0.05 7.31
N HIS A 10 -5.26 0.59 6.18
CA HIS A 10 -5.26 2.02 5.93
C HIS A 10 -6.52 2.41 5.16
N VAL A 11 -7.10 3.53 5.56
CA VAL A 11 -8.17 4.24 4.86
C VAL A 11 -7.83 5.72 4.83
N GLY A 12 -7.98 6.37 3.68
CA GLY A 12 -7.71 7.78 3.47
C GLY A 12 -8.83 8.42 2.65
N LEU A 13 -9.16 9.66 2.96
CA LEU A 13 -10.12 10.46 2.22
C LEU A 13 -9.38 11.60 1.53
N SER A 14 -9.59 11.71 0.21
CA SER A 14 -9.11 12.78 -0.64
C SER A 14 -10.30 13.67 -0.99
N ASP A 15 -10.33 14.90 -0.45
CA ASP A 15 -11.46 15.83 -0.60
C ASP A 15 -10.99 17.30 -0.61
N GLY A 16 -11.85 18.22 -1.08
CA GLY A 16 -11.62 19.67 -1.12
C GLY A 16 -11.42 20.24 -2.53
N ASP A 17 -11.19 21.56 -2.64
CA ASP A 17 -11.18 22.33 -3.89
C ASP A 17 -10.20 21.83 -4.97
N ALA A 18 -9.17 21.07 -4.58
CA ALA A 18 -8.22 20.47 -5.51
C ALA A 18 -8.75 19.19 -6.18
N TRP A 19 -9.85 18.63 -5.69
CA TRP A 19 -10.44 17.38 -6.13
C TRP A 19 -11.78 17.63 -6.82
N ALA A 20 -12.00 17.00 -7.98
CA ALA A 20 -13.26 17.11 -8.70
C ALA A 20 -14.41 16.39 -7.97
N GLU A 21 -14.08 15.33 -7.25
CA GLU A 21 -14.97 14.53 -6.41
C GLU A 21 -14.16 13.97 -5.24
N SER A 22 -14.83 13.74 -4.11
CA SER A 22 -14.20 13.13 -2.93
C SER A 22 -13.98 11.64 -3.17
N VAL A 23 -12.79 11.13 -2.88
CA VAL A 23 -12.40 9.75 -3.13
C VAL A 23 -11.82 9.11 -1.86
N THR A 24 -12.21 7.88 -1.58
CA THR A 24 -11.71 7.07 -0.47
C THR A 24 -10.71 6.02 -0.98
N ASP A 25 -9.47 6.16 -0.55
CA ASP A 25 -8.43 5.16 -0.77
C ASP A 25 -8.34 4.19 0.40
N TYR A 26 -8.20 2.90 0.12
CA TYR A 26 -8.07 1.88 1.15
C TYR A 26 -7.01 0.85 0.80
N SER A 27 -6.43 0.26 1.83
CA SER A 27 -5.48 -0.83 1.65
C SER A 27 -5.41 -1.76 2.85
N ALA A 28 -5.04 -3.00 2.56
CA ALA A 28 -4.73 -4.03 3.55
C ALA A 28 -3.40 -4.68 3.19
N SER A 29 -2.57 -4.95 4.19
CA SER A 29 -1.30 -5.62 3.99
C SER A 29 -0.99 -6.65 5.06
N VAL A 30 -0.22 -7.65 4.68
CA VAL A 30 0.42 -8.59 5.60
C VAL A 30 1.92 -8.46 5.44
N SER A 31 2.63 -8.39 6.55
CA SER A 31 4.08 -8.31 6.54
C SER A 31 4.69 -9.46 7.32
N LYS A 32 5.93 -9.81 6.96
CA LYS A 32 6.73 -10.78 7.68
C LYS A 32 8.21 -10.41 7.67
N SER A 33 8.83 -10.37 8.84
CA SER A 33 10.28 -10.27 8.95
C SER A 33 10.92 -11.66 8.94
N PHE A 34 12.00 -11.83 8.17
CA PHE A 34 12.80 -13.06 8.13
C PHE A 34 14.28 -12.72 7.97
N GLY A 35 15.06 -12.90 9.04
CA GLY A 35 16.47 -12.52 9.08
C GLY A 35 16.64 -11.00 9.02
N ASN A 36 17.46 -10.52 8.07
CA ASN A 36 17.69 -9.08 7.84
C ASN A 36 16.69 -8.45 6.83
N PHE A 37 15.65 -9.20 6.44
CA PHE A 37 14.69 -8.76 5.44
C PHE A 37 13.29 -8.62 6.03
N ASP A 38 12.60 -7.59 5.58
CA ASP A 38 11.18 -7.40 5.80
C ASP A 38 10.44 -7.54 4.48
N PHE A 39 9.43 -8.40 4.46
CA PHE A 39 8.54 -8.58 3.31
C PHE A 39 7.17 -8.02 3.63
N GLU A 40 6.55 -7.36 2.66
CA GLU A 40 5.16 -6.92 2.75
C GLU A 40 4.42 -7.25 1.46
N LEU A 41 3.24 -7.86 1.59
CA LEU A 41 2.27 -7.97 0.52
C LEU A 41 1.08 -7.07 0.84
N LYS A 42 0.84 -6.08 -0.01
CA LYS A 42 -0.21 -5.07 0.16
C LYS A 42 -1.18 -5.09 -1.02
N TYR A 43 -2.47 -5.08 -0.74
CA TYR A 43 -3.52 -4.70 -1.68
C TYR A 43 -3.92 -3.25 -1.42
N THR A 44 -4.00 -2.44 -2.47
CA THR A 44 -4.48 -1.05 -2.39
C THR A 44 -5.47 -0.79 -3.51
N ASP A 45 -6.52 -0.06 -3.20
CA ASP A 45 -7.64 0.21 -4.09
C ASP A 45 -8.37 1.49 -3.65
N THR A 46 -9.33 1.94 -4.43
CA THR A 46 -10.04 3.20 -4.24
C THR A 46 -11.51 3.08 -4.64
N ASP A 47 -12.39 3.92 -4.10
CA ASP A 47 -13.80 3.99 -4.52
C ASP A 47 -14.05 4.96 -5.68
N GLY A 48 -12.98 5.58 -6.20
CA GLY A 48 -13.03 6.54 -7.30
C GLY A 48 -13.74 5.99 -8.53
N ASP A 49 -14.68 6.76 -9.06
CA ASP A 49 -15.43 6.38 -10.25
C ASP A 49 -14.54 6.33 -11.49
N SER A 50 -14.83 5.42 -12.42
CA SER A 50 -14.11 5.25 -13.68
C SER A 50 -13.99 6.53 -14.54
N SER A 51 -14.86 7.53 -14.33
CA SER A 51 -14.81 8.84 -14.98
C SER A 51 -13.69 9.76 -14.46
N LEU A 52 -13.16 9.49 -13.26
CA LEU A 52 -12.00 10.18 -12.68
C LEU A 52 -10.68 9.50 -13.06
N CYS A 53 -10.76 8.32 -13.66
CA CYS A 53 -9.63 7.41 -13.85
C CYS A 53 -9.34 7.23 -15.34
N SER A 54 -8.08 7.02 -15.68
CA SER A 54 -7.69 6.61 -17.04
C SER A 54 -7.24 5.16 -17.05
N ALA A 55 -7.32 4.48 -18.19
CA ALA A 55 -6.83 3.11 -18.34
C ALA A 55 -5.30 2.97 -18.19
N ASP A 56 -4.57 4.07 -18.01
CA ASP A 56 -3.10 4.11 -17.95
C ASP A 56 -2.61 4.70 -16.61
N VAL A 57 -1.87 5.81 -16.63
CA VAL A 57 -1.16 6.41 -15.49
C VAL A 57 -2.06 6.97 -14.39
N PHE A 58 -3.36 7.11 -14.64
CA PHE A 58 -4.36 7.52 -13.65
C PHE A 58 -5.39 6.41 -13.40
N SER A 59 -4.97 5.15 -13.47
CA SER A 59 -5.85 4.02 -13.17
C SER A 59 -6.20 3.97 -11.68
N CYS A 60 -7.48 3.73 -11.43
CA CYS A 60 -8.05 3.45 -10.11
C CYS A 60 -8.17 1.94 -9.86
N GLU A 61 -7.61 1.10 -10.73
CA GLU A 61 -7.64 -0.34 -10.53
C GLU A 61 -6.83 -0.74 -9.30
N GLY A 62 -7.45 -1.59 -8.49
CA GLY A 62 -6.80 -2.22 -7.35
C GLY A 62 -5.53 -2.95 -7.78
N ARG A 63 -4.47 -2.81 -6.97
CA ARG A 63 -3.14 -3.39 -7.26
C ARG A 63 -2.54 -4.11 -6.06
N LEU A 64 -1.80 -5.16 -6.36
CA LEU A 64 -0.96 -5.88 -5.40
C LEU A 64 0.48 -5.37 -5.48
N ILE A 65 1.05 -5.02 -4.34
CA ILE A 65 2.42 -4.55 -4.18
C ILE A 65 3.16 -5.56 -3.31
N LEU A 66 4.20 -6.17 -3.86
CA LEU A 66 5.16 -6.98 -3.10
C LEU A 66 6.40 -6.14 -2.85
N SER A 67 6.67 -5.86 -1.58
CA SER A 67 7.83 -5.09 -1.14
C SER A 67 8.81 -5.97 -0.39
N VAL A 68 10.10 -5.68 -0.57
CA VAL A 68 11.17 -6.23 0.24
C VAL A 68 12.09 -5.08 0.68
N SER A 69 12.42 -5.04 1.97
CA SER A 69 13.38 -4.08 2.51
C SER A 69 14.43 -4.76 3.37
N THR A 70 15.57 -4.09 3.51
CA THR A 70 16.66 -4.49 4.38
C THR A 70 17.46 -3.25 4.78
N THR A 71 18.24 -3.35 5.85
CA THR A 71 19.12 -2.28 6.33
C THR A 71 20.56 -2.77 6.39
N PHE A 72 21.51 -2.01 5.82
CA PHE A 72 22.94 -2.28 5.87
C PHE A 72 23.66 -1.40 6.91
N PRO A 73 24.86 -1.80 7.39
CA PRO A 73 25.54 -3.08 7.13
C PRO A 73 24.94 -4.23 7.93
N TRP A 74 25.09 -5.46 7.43
CA TRP A 74 24.69 -6.68 8.13
C TRP A 74 25.84 -7.14 9.04
N GLY A 75 26.02 -6.44 10.16
CA GLY A 75 27.10 -6.65 11.11
C GLY A 75 27.90 -5.37 11.37
N SER A 76 28.43 -5.25 12.59
CA SER A 76 29.49 -4.28 12.88
C SER A 76 30.77 -4.70 12.18
N GLU A 77 31.60 -3.73 11.76
CA GLU A 77 32.99 -4.00 11.34
C GLU A 77 33.73 -4.96 12.28
#